data_AF-A0A7X6CN41-F1
#
_entry.id   AF-A0A7X6CN41-F1
#
_cell.length_a   1.000
_cell.length_b   1.000
_cell.length_c   1.000
_cell.angle_alpha   90.00
_cell.angle_beta   90.00
_cell.angle_gamma   90.00
#
_symmetry.space_group_name_H-M   'P 1'
#
loop_
_entity.id
_entity.type
_entity.pdbx_description
1 polymer ?
#
loop_
_entity_poly.entity_id
_entity_poly.type
_entity_poly.pdbx_seq_one_letter_code
_entity_poly.pdbx_strand_id
1 'polypeptide(L)'
;MRAYIRSTLRMSGQTLALVARLTSLIVAMPPELLQSAEAYEQRCRQRLENDGLNPTQATIIQLAIDGLWFSELFQLGAPDEPRRTQVIETLLAMTRSLQ
;
A
#
# COMPACT_ATOMS: atom_id res chain seq x y z
N MET A 1 16.45 8.94 5.61
CA MET A 1 14.99 8.77 5.52
C MET A 1 14.26 9.93 4.84
N ARG A 2 14.36 11.18 5.32
CA ARG A 2 13.72 12.34 4.65
C ARG A 2 14.16 12.55 3.19
N ALA A 3 15.45 12.43 2.91
CA ALA A 3 15.99 12.52 1.55
C ALA A 3 15.50 11.37 0.65
N TYR A 4 15.46 10.15 1.19
CA TYR A 4 14.94 8.96 0.51
C TYR A 4 13.48 9.16 0.09
N ILE A 5 12.58 9.55 0.99
CA ILE A 5 11.17 9.84 0.64
C ILE A 5 11.07 10.83 -0.53
N ARG A 6 11.83 11.93 -0.46
CA ARG A 6 11.80 12.97 -1.50
C ARG A 6 12.41 12.51 -2.83
N SER A 7 13.41 11.65 -2.80
CA SER A 7 14.06 11.14 -4.02
C SER A 7 13.25 10.04 -4.69
N THR A 8 12.62 9.15 -3.94
CA THR A 8 11.84 8.02 -4.52
C THR A 8 10.54 8.49 -5.15
N LEU A 9 9.97 9.61 -4.68
CA LEU A 9 8.84 10.28 -5.32
C LEU A 9 9.20 10.94 -6.67
N ARG A 10 10.49 11.07 -6.99
CA ARG A 10 10.96 11.48 -8.32
C ARG A 10 11.25 10.22 -9.13
N MET A 11 10.25 9.74 -9.86
CA MET A 11 10.44 8.60 -10.76
C MET A 11 11.49 8.92 -11.82
N SER A 12 12.54 8.09 -11.89
CA SER A 12 13.51 8.16 -13.00
C SER A 12 12.85 7.72 -14.31
N GLY A 13 13.41 8.12 -15.46
CA GLY A 13 12.88 7.73 -16.77
C GLY A 13 12.82 6.21 -16.98
N GLN A 14 13.76 5.46 -16.39
CA GLN A 14 13.76 3.99 -16.43
C GLN A 14 12.65 3.40 -15.55
N THR A 15 12.43 3.97 -14.36
CA THR A 15 11.32 3.58 -13.47
C THR A 15 9.96 3.83 -14.14
N LEU A 16 9.81 4.96 -14.83
CA LEU A 16 8.58 5.29 -15.56
C LEU A 16 8.27 4.29 -16.68
N ALA A 17 9.29 3.89 -17.45
CA ALA A 17 9.10 2.90 -18.53
C ALA A 17 8.69 1.52 -17.99
N LEU A 18 9.27 1.08 -16.86
CA LEU A 18 8.87 -0.17 -16.21
C LEU A 18 7.42 -0.10 -15.69
N VAL A 19 7.08 0.99 -14.99
CA VAL A 19 5.71 1.22 -14.49
C VAL A 19 4.71 1.22 -15.65
N ALA A 20 4.99 1.94 -16.73
CA ALA A 20 4.11 1.97 -17.91
C ALA A 20 3.85 0.57 -18.50
N ARG A 21 4.90 -0.26 -18.60
CA ARG A 21 4.77 -1.64 -19.08
C ARG A 21 3.93 -2.50 -18.13
N LEU A 22 4.18 -2.42 -16.83
CA LEU A 22 3.38 -3.14 -15.83
C LEU A 22 1.91 -2.71 -15.86
N THR A 23 1.64 -1.39 -15.95
CA THR A 23 0.27 -0.89 -16.04
C THR A 23 -0.45 -1.32 -17.32
N SER A 24 0.26 -1.49 -18.44
CA SER A 24 -0.36 -1.96 -19.69
C SER A 24 -0.91 -3.39 -19.58
N LEU A 25 -0.26 -4.25 -18.78
CA LEU A 25 -0.75 -5.60 -18.51
C LEU A 25 -2.02 -5.58 -17.66
N ILE A 26 -2.12 -4.64 -16.71
CA ILE A 26 -3.30 -4.45 -15.85
C ILE A 26 -4.48 -3.94 -16.69
N VAL A 27 -4.27 -2.98 -17.59
CA VAL A 27 -5.31 -2.46 -18.49
C VAL A 27 -5.83 -3.53 -19.45
N ALA A 28 -5.01 -4.53 -19.77
CA ALA A 28 -5.41 -5.67 -20.60
C ALA A 28 -6.20 -6.76 -19.83
N MET A 29 -6.36 -6.63 -18.50
CA MET A 29 -7.17 -7.57 -17.70
C MET A 29 -8.67 -7.34 -17.92
N PRO A 30 -9.52 -8.38 -17.72
CA PRO A 30 -10.97 -8.22 -17.74
C PRO A 30 -11.42 -7.12 -16.76
N PRO A 31 -12.21 -6.13 -17.21
CA PRO A 31 -12.60 -4.98 -16.39
C PRO A 31 -13.38 -5.37 -15.13
N GLU A 32 -14.03 -6.53 -15.13
CA GLU A 32 -14.77 -7.07 -13.98
C GLU A 32 -13.87 -7.35 -12.77
N LEU A 33 -12.59 -7.68 -13.00
CA LEU A 33 -11.60 -7.88 -11.94
C LEU A 33 -11.21 -6.55 -11.28
N LEU A 34 -11.05 -5.48 -12.08
CA LEU A 34 -10.76 -4.14 -11.58
C LEU A 34 -11.95 -3.57 -10.79
N GLN A 35 -13.17 -3.75 -11.29
CA GLN A 35 -14.39 -3.34 -10.58
C GLN A 35 -14.54 -4.04 -9.23
N SER A 36 -14.16 -5.33 -9.15
CA SER A 36 -14.19 -6.08 -7.90
C SER A 36 -13.17 -5.55 -6.89
N ALA A 37 -11.98 -5.17 -7.35
CA ALA A 37 -10.96 -4.53 -6.53
C ALA A 37 -11.40 -3.15 -6.03
N GLU A 38 -11.96 -2.31 -6.90
CA GLU A 38 -12.52 -1.00 -6.55
C GLU A 38 -13.63 -1.12 -5.49
N ALA A 39 -14.56 -2.06 -5.67
CA ALA A 39 -15.63 -2.31 -4.71
C ALA A 39 -15.10 -2.84 -3.36
N TYR A 40 -14.02 -3.62 -3.35
CA TYR A 40 -13.36 -4.05 -2.12
C TYR A 40 -12.70 -2.86 -1.40
N GLU A 41 -11.91 -2.06 -2.13
CA GLU A 41 -11.28 -0.85 -1.61
C GLU A 41 -12.30 0.12 -1.02
N GLN A 42 -13.40 0.37 -1.73
CA GLN A 42 -14.43 1.29 -1.26
C GLN A 42 -15.08 0.81 0.03
N ARG A 43 -15.31 -0.51 0.18
CA ARG A 43 -15.82 -1.11 1.42
C ARG A 43 -14.82 -1.00 2.57
N CYS A 44 -13.52 -1.18 2.31
CA CYS A 44 -12.49 -0.98 3.32
C CYS A 44 -12.41 0.49 3.74
N ARG A 45 -12.44 1.42 2.78
CA ARG A 45 -12.41 2.86 3.04
C ARG A 45 -13.61 3.32 3.88
N GLN A 46 -14.81 2.87 3.54
CA GLN A 46 -16.02 3.16 4.33
C GLN A 46 -15.92 2.61 5.76
N ARG A 47 -15.32 1.44 5.96
CA ARG A 47 -15.08 0.91 7.32
C ARG A 47 -14.09 1.78 8.08
N LEU A 48 -12.99 2.17 7.43
CA LEU A 48 -11.94 3.02 8.02
C LEU A 48 -12.46 4.42 8.38
N GLU A 49 -13.30 5.03 7.54
CA GLU A 49 -13.93 6.33 7.81
C GLU A 49 -14.84 6.30 9.05
N ASN A 50 -15.44 5.16 9.35
CA ASN A 50 -16.36 4.98 10.48
C ASN A 50 -15.69 4.42 11.74
N ASP A 51 -14.41 4.06 11.70
CA ASP A 51 -13.69 3.43 12.81
C ASP A 51 -13.10 4.45 13.82
N GLY A 52 -13.41 5.74 13.63
CA GLY A 52 -12.96 6.82 14.51
C GLY A 52 -11.46 7.16 14.42
N LEU A 53 -10.71 6.47 13.56
CA LEU A 53 -9.29 6.69 13.34
C LEU A 53 -9.05 8.00 12.59
N ASN A 54 -7.92 8.68 12.86
CA ASN A 54 -7.51 9.82 12.06
C ASN A 54 -7.37 9.40 10.58
N PRO A 55 -8.03 10.08 9.62
CA PRO A 55 -8.01 9.65 8.21
C PRO A 55 -6.61 9.56 7.60
N THR A 56 -5.66 10.39 8.05
CA THR A 56 -4.27 10.32 7.59
C THR A 56 -3.56 9.07 8.12
N GLN A 57 -3.78 8.70 9.38
CA GLN A 57 -3.25 7.45 9.93
C GLN A 57 -3.84 6.23 9.23
N ALA A 58 -5.15 6.22 9.01
CA ALA A 58 -5.83 5.15 8.27
C ALA A 58 -5.20 4.96 6.88
N THR A 59 -4.95 6.06 6.16
CA THR A 59 -4.30 6.05 4.85
C THR A 59 -2.86 5.51 4.92
N ILE A 60 -2.07 5.91 5.92
CA ILE A 60 -0.70 5.39 6.09
C ILE A 60 -0.72 3.88 6.34
N ILE A 61 -1.63 3.40 7.19
CA ILE A 61 -1.76 1.98 7.50
C ILE A 61 -2.13 1.19 6.25
N GLN A 62 -3.12 1.66 5.48
CA GLN A 62 -3.53 1.01 4.23
C GLN A 62 -2.35 0.90 3.24
N LEU A 63 -1.65 2.01 2.97
CA LEU A 63 -0.51 2.01 2.05
C LEU A 63 0.64 1.11 2.51
N ALA A 64 0.87 1.01 3.83
CA ALA A 64 1.88 0.13 4.38
C ALA A 64 1.50 -1.36 4.26
N ILE A 65 0.22 -1.70 4.46
CA ILE A 65 -0.30 -3.06 4.24
C ILE A 65 -0.20 -3.44 2.77
N ASP A 66 -0.61 -2.54 1.86
CA ASP A 66 -0.50 -2.77 0.43
C ASP A 66 0.96 -2.99 0.03
N GLY A 67 1.87 -2.12 0.48
CA GLY A 67 3.31 -2.25 0.23
C GLY A 67 3.90 -3.57 0.76
N LEU A 68 3.45 -4.04 1.93
CA LEU A 68 3.87 -5.33 2.48
C LEU A 68 3.37 -6.48 1.60
N TRP A 69 2.08 -6.48 1.23
CA TRP A 69 1.50 -7.50 0.37
C TRP A 69 2.16 -7.55 -1.02
N PHE A 70 2.42 -6.38 -1.62
CA PHE A 70 3.18 -6.28 -2.87
C PHE A 70 4.59 -6.85 -2.72
N SER A 71 5.30 -6.52 -1.64
CA SER A 71 6.66 -7.02 -1.41
C SER A 71 6.70 -8.54 -1.28
N GLU A 72 5.70 -9.14 -0.63
CA GLU A 72 5.57 -10.59 -0.43
C GLU A 72 5.18 -11.30 -1.74
N LEU A 73 4.16 -10.79 -2.44
CA LEU A 73 3.63 -11.39 -3.67
C LEU A 73 4.70 -11.48 -4.76
N PHE A 74 5.53 -10.44 -4.89
CA PHE A 74 6.59 -10.37 -5.90
C PHE A 74 7.95 -10.83 -5.38
N GLN A 75 8.08 -11.14 -4.09
CA GLN A 75 9.36 -11.45 -3.42
C GLN A 75 10.42 -10.34 -3.63
N LEU A 76 9.96 -9.08 -3.67
CA LEU A 76 10.81 -7.91 -3.91
C LEU A 76 10.83 -7.03 -2.68
N GLY A 77 11.96 -7.03 -1.97
CA GLY A 77 12.16 -6.16 -0.80
C GLY A 77 11.27 -6.51 0.40
N ALA A 78 10.71 -7.72 0.45
CA ALA A 78 9.97 -8.21 1.60
C ALA A 78 10.87 -8.22 2.84
N PRO A 79 10.40 -7.70 3.98
CA PRO A 79 11.14 -7.80 5.24
C PRO A 79 11.27 -9.28 5.65
N ASP A 80 12.35 -9.61 6.35
CA ASP A 80 12.49 -10.91 7.01
C ASP A 80 11.46 -11.06 8.14
N GLU A 81 11.14 -12.30 8.52
CA GLU A 81 10.07 -12.59 9.49
C GLU A 81 10.12 -11.75 10.77
N PRO A 82 11.27 -11.58 11.45
CA PRO A 82 11.33 -10.75 12.64
C PRO A 82 10.93 -9.30 12.37
N ARG A 83 11.34 -8.73 11.24
CA ARG A 83 11.01 -7.36 10.86
C ARG A 83 9.56 -7.24 10.41
N ARG A 84 9.05 -8.23 9.69
CA ARG A 84 7.66 -8.33 9.25
C ARG A 84 6.72 -8.26 10.44
N THR A 85 6.96 -9.08 11.47
CA THR A 85 6.16 -9.06 12.70
C THR A 85 6.20 -7.68 13.36
N GLN A 86 7.38 -7.06 13.48
CA GLN A 86 7.52 -5.72 14.07
C GLN A 86 6.74 -4.65 13.29
N VAL A 87 6.73 -4.72 11.94
CA VAL A 87 5.94 -3.81 11.10
C VAL A 87 4.45 -3.98 11.39
N ILE A 88 3.95 -5.21 11.39
CA ILE A 88 2.52 -5.49 11.66
C ILE A 88 2.11 -4.99 13.04
N GLU A 89 2.88 -5.30 14.09
CA GLU A 89 2.60 -4.83 15.45
C GLU A 89 2.63 -3.31 15.55
N THR A 90 3.54 -2.65 14.83
CA THR A 90 3.59 -1.17 14.78
C THR A 90 2.34 -0.60 14.11
N LEU A 91 1.88 -1.18 13.01
CA LEU A 91 0.66 -0.74 12.32
C LEU A 91 -0.58 -0.94 13.21
N LEU A 92 -0.65 -2.04 13.95
CA LEU A 92 -1.72 -2.29 14.93
C LEU A 92 -1.67 -1.32 16.12
N ALA A 93 -0.48 -0.92 16.57
CA ALA A 93 -0.36 0.11 17.59
C ALA A 93 -0.85 1.48 17.09
N MET A 94 -0.61 1.79 15.80
CA MET A 94 -1.06 3.04 15.18
C MET A 94 -2.59 3.18 15.15
N THR A 95 -3.36 2.09 15.17
CA THR A 95 -4.84 2.17 15.23
C THR A 95 -5.35 2.56 16.61
N ARG A 96 -4.50 2.46 17.65
CA ARG A 96 -4.85 2.74 19.05
C ARG A 96 -4.33 4.10 19.52
N SER A 97 -3.32 4.64 18.83
CA SER A 97 -2.65 5.87 19.23
C SER A 97 -3.30 7.11 18.60
N LEU A 98 -4.27 7.68 19.32
CA LEU A 98 -4.56 9.12 19.48
C LEU A 98 -5.68 9.27 20.53
N GLN A 99 -5.33 9.12 21.81
CA GLN A 99 -5.91 9.98 22.85
C GLN A 99 -5.02 11.22 22.96
#